data_AF-A0A2D9Y2D3-F1
#
_entry.id   AF-A0A2D9Y2D3-F1
#
_cell.length_a   1.000
_cell.length_b   1.000
_cell.length_c   1.000
_cell.angle_alpha   90.00
_cell.angle_beta   90.00
_cell.angle_gamma   90.00
#
_symmetry.space_group_name_H-M   'P 1'
#
loop_
_entity.id
_entity.type
_entity.pdbx_description
1 polymer ?
#
loop_
_entity_poly.entity_id
_entity_poly.type
_entity_poly.pdbx_seq_one_letter_code
_entity_poly.pdbx_strand_id
1 'polypeptide(L)'
;MAFLNKRITFISLLLLIPVIIFFSLTGDATFRYGAVYLQPQLINDAIEIANKDPEVKSEFGEIAPTDIFRLLEGEVYYPQSTSQVKLTIGLRNTLDKKAKLDIVASKKNEIWEYHKITVRIKKPEKKRIIVL
;
A
#
# COMPACT_ATOMS: atom_id res chain seq x y z
N MET A 1 -1.27 40.18 31.80
CA MET A 1 -1.77 39.01 31.04
C MET A 1 -1.53 39.08 29.53
N ALA A 2 -1.74 40.23 28.85
CA ALA A 2 -1.62 40.32 27.39
C ALA A 2 -0.24 39.93 26.79
N PHE A 3 0.86 40.23 27.49
CA PHE A 3 2.22 39.92 27.03
C PHE A 3 2.55 38.42 27.05
N LEU A 4 2.02 37.69 28.02
CA LEU A 4 2.23 36.24 28.16
C LEU A 4 1.48 35.47 27.06
N ASN A 5 0.24 35.87 26.77
CA ASN A 5 -0.55 35.30 25.67
C ASN A 5 0.12 35.53 24.31
N LYS A 6 0.71 36.72 24.09
CA LYS A 6 1.41 37.06 22.84
C LYS A 6 2.67 36.20 22.62
N ARG A 7 3.38 35.81 23.69
CA ARG A 7 4.52 34.88 23.63
C ARG A 7 4.08 33.44 23.39
N ILE A 8 2.99 32.99 24.02
CA ILE A 8 2.42 31.66 23.81
C ILE A 8 1.90 31.49 22.36
N THR A 9 1.25 32.52 21.81
CA THR A 9 0.84 32.52 20.39
C THR A 9 2.02 32.49 19.43
N PHE A 10 3.14 33.14 19.79
CA PHE A 10 4.34 33.13 18.94
C PHE A 10 5.06 31.78 18.96
N ILE A 11 5.15 31.15 20.14
CA ILE A 11 5.75 29.81 20.31
C ILE A 11 4.89 28.74 19.61
N SER A 12 3.56 28.82 19.72
CA SER A 12 2.65 27.91 18.99
C SER A 12 2.73 28.08 17.47
N LEU A 13 2.85 29.32 16.97
CA LEU A 13 3.06 29.56 15.54
C LEU A 13 4.41 29.02 15.05
N LEU A 14 5.47 29.16 15.85
CA LEU A 14 6.80 28.63 15.53
C LEU A 14 6.81 27.08 15.48
N LEU A 15 6.04 26.42 16.35
CA LEU A 15 5.89 24.96 16.37
C LEU A 15 5.08 24.40 15.19
N LEU A 16 4.24 25.22 14.55
CA LEU A 16 3.46 24.81 13.36
C LEU A 16 4.30 24.75 12.07
N ILE A 17 5.35 25.57 11.98
CA ILE A 17 6.23 25.63 10.79
C ILE A 17 6.83 24.26 10.42
N PRO A 18 7.47 23.50 11.33
CA PRO A 18 8.02 22.18 10.98
C PRO A 18 6.94 21.18 10.56
N VAL A 19 5.73 21.30 11.10
CA VAL A 19 4.59 20.44 10.70
C VAL A 19 4.17 20.74 9.26
N ILE A 20 4.05 22.01 8.90
CA ILE A 20 3.69 22.43 7.53
C ILE A 20 4.78 22.01 6.52
N ILE A 21 6.06 22.17 6.89
CA ILE A 21 7.18 21.74 6.04
C ILE A 21 7.17 20.22 5.88
N PHE A 22 6.93 19.46 6.96
CA PHE A 22 6.84 18.01 6.92
C PHE A 22 5.78 17.54 5.92
N PHE A 23 4.56 18.09 5.98
CA PHE A 23 3.50 17.72 5.03
C PHE A 23 3.81 18.14 3.58
N SER A 24 4.43 19.31 3.38
CA SER A 24 4.87 19.77 2.04
C SER A 24 5.87 18.80 1.38
N LEU A 25 6.71 18.12 2.17
CA LEU A 25 7.70 17.15 1.67
C LEU A 25 7.10 15.78 1.31
N THR A 26 5.91 15.45 1.81
CA THR A 26 5.26 14.14 1.54
C THR A 26 4.68 14.02 0.12
N GLY A 27 4.62 15.14 -0.62
CA GLY A 27 4.03 15.20 -1.96
C GLY A 27 2.61 14.61 -1.96
N ASP A 28 2.28 13.85 -3.02
CA ASP A 28 0.96 13.23 -3.19
C ASP A 28 0.84 11.86 -2.50
N ALA A 29 1.72 11.51 -1.56
CA ALA A 29 1.67 10.20 -0.90
C ALA A 29 0.31 9.95 -0.22
N THR A 30 -0.22 10.92 0.52
CA THR A 30 -1.54 10.82 1.15
C THR A 30 -2.64 10.51 0.14
N PHE A 31 -2.65 11.18 -1.01
CA PHE A 31 -3.62 10.95 -2.07
C PHE A 31 -3.45 9.57 -2.73
N ARG A 32 -2.22 9.16 -3.02
CA ARG A 32 -1.91 7.86 -3.64
C ARG A 32 -2.39 6.69 -2.79
N TYR A 33 -2.03 6.67 -1.51
CA TYR A 33 -2.40 5.60 -0.59
C TYR A 33 -3.90 5.65 -0.25
N GLY A 34 -4.46 6.86 -0.06
CA GLY A 34 -5.89 7.04 0.14
C GLY A 34 -6.73 6.51 -1.02
N ALA A 35 -6.32 6.74 -2.27
CA ALA A 35 -7.02 6.25 -3.45
C ALA A 35 -7.09 4.72 -3.53
N VAL A 36 -6.05 4.01 -3.09
CA VAL A 36 -6.08 2.54 -3.01
C VAL A 36 -6.91 2.06 -1.83
N TYR A 37 -6.81 2.72 -0.68
CA TYR A 37 -7.58 2.38 0.53
C TYR A 37 -9.10 2.44 0.29
N LEU A 38 -9.57 3.41 -0.49
CA LEU A 38 -10.97 3.54 -0.88
C LEU A 38 -11.44 2.49 -1.89
N GLN A 39 -10.55 1.62 -2.38
CA GLN A 39 -10.83 0.61 -3.40
C GLN A 39 -10.37 -0.78 -2.94
N PRO A 40 -10.94 -1.33 -1.84
CA PRO A 40 -10.47 -2.58 -1.25
C PRO A 40 -10.54 -3.79 -2.18
N GLN A 41 -11.46 -3.78 -3.15
CA GLN A 41 -11.59 -4.84 -4.18
C GLN A 41 -10.29 -5.06 -4.96
N LEU A 42 -9.54 -4.00 -5.27
CA LEU A 42 -8.26 -4.09 -5.99
C LEU A 42 -7.27 -5.05 -5.30
N ILE A 43 -7.24 -5.01 -3.97
CA ILE A 43 -6.34 -5.84 -3.16
C ILE A 43 -6.98 -7.20 -2.88
N ASN A 44 -8.26 -7.23 -2.49
CA ASN A 44 -8.95 -8.44 -2.10
C ASN A 44 -9.03 -9.45 -3.25
N ASP A 45 -9.40 -8.99 -4.45
CA ASP A 45 -9.52 -9.87 -5.62
C ASP A 45 -8.15 -10.40 -6.04
N ALA A 46 -7.09 -9.57 -5.93
CA ALA A 46 -5.73 -10.01 -6.20
C ALA A 46 -5.23 -11.07 -5.19
N ILE A 47 -5.60 -10.93 -3.92
CA ILE A 47 -5.33 -11.95 -2.89
C ILE A 47 -6.11 -13.23 -3.19
N GLU A 48 -7.37 -13.13 -3.59
CA GLU A 48 -8.19 -14.29 -3.96
C GLU A 48 -7.60 -15.03 -5.15
N ILE A 49 -7.16 -14.30 -6.19
CA ILE A 49 -6.47 -14.86 -7.36
C ILE A 49 -5.17 -15.57 -6.92
N ALA A 50 -4.36 -14.93 -6.08
CA ALA A 50 -3.12 -15.52 -5.58
C ALA A 50 -3.36 -16.76 -4.70
N ASN A 51 -4.42 -16.82 -3.90
CA ASN A 51 -4.75 -17.98 -3.06
C ASN A 51 -5.22 -19.21 -3.85
N LYS A 52 -5.69 -19.01 -5.10
CA LYS A 52 -6.06 -20.10 -6.00
C LYS A 52 -4.84 -20.73 -6.70
N ASP A 53 -3.69 -20.06 -6.67
CA ASP A 53 -2.46 -20.56 -7.28
C ASP A 53 -1.84 -21.68 -6.41
N PRO A 54 -1.56 -22.87 -7.00
CA PRO A 54 -1.06 -24.00 -6.25
C PRO A 54 0.38 -23.79 -5.75
N GLU A 55 1.22 -23.03 -6.46
CA GLU A 55 2.59 -22.73 -6.05
C GLU A 55 2.59 -21.72 -4.89
N VAL A 56 1.72 -20.71 -4.93
CA VAL A 56 1.53 -19.80 -3.79
C VAL A 56 1.08 -20.59 -2.55
N LYS A 57 0.12 -21.50 -2.71
CA LYS A 57 -0.40 -22.29 -1.60
C LYS A 57 0.64 -23.26 -1.02
N SER A 58 1.50 -23.85 -1.86
CA SER A 58 2.55 -24.77 -1.38
C SER A 58 3.72 -24.05 -0.73
N GLU A 59 4.16 -22.93 -1.29
CA GLU A 59 5.36 -22.21 -0.84
C GLU A 59 5.07 -21.24 0.30
N PHE A 60 3.97 -20.50 0.20
CA PHE A 60 3.59 -19.48 1.17
C PHE A 60 2.46 -19.94 2.10
N GLY A 61 1.53 -20.75 1.60
CA GLY A 61 0.29 -21.08 2.32
C GLY A 61 -0.83 -20.09 2.02
N GLU A 62 -1.92 -20.20 2.76
CA GLU A 62 -3.08 -19.32 2.61
C GLU A 62 -2.74 -17.89 3.05
N ILE A 63 -2.87 -16.95 2.12
CA ILE A 63 -2.69 -15.51 2.35
C ILE A 63 -3.85 -15.02 3.21
N ALA A 64 -3.51 -14.40 4.34
CA ALA A 64 -4.47 -13.81 5.25
C ALA A 64 -5.00 -12.47 4.70
N PRO A 65 -6.21 -12.04 5.14
CA PRO A 65 -6.73 -10.71 4.82
C PRO A 65 -5.73 -9.60 5.18
N THR A 66 -5.69 -8.56 4.34
CA THR A 66 -4.77 -7.44 4.47
C THR A 66 -5.42 -6.23 5.14
N ASP A 67 -4.65 -5.53 5.98
CA ASP A 67 -5.01 -4.27 6.60
C ASP A 67 -4.25 -3.09 5.96
N ILE A 68 -4.62 -1.85 6.32
CA ILE A 68 -3.99 -0.64 5.78
C ILE A 68 -2.48 -0.56 6.09
N PHE A 69 -2.00 -1.14 7.19
CA PHE A 69 -0.57 -1.13 7.52
C PHE A 69 0.22 -1.96 6.52
N ARG A 70 -0.37 -3.01 5.95
CA ARG A 70 0.28 -3.79 4.88
C ARG A 70 0.46 -3.01 3.59
N LEU A 71 -0.45 -2.10 3.29
CA LEU A 71 -0.29 -1.15 2.18
C LEU A 71 0.95 -0.27 2.42
N LEU A 72 1.16 0.20 3.66
CA LEU A 72 2.31 1.02 4.04
C LEU A 72 3.64 0.23 4.06
N GLU A 73 3.62 -1.10 4.09
CA GLU A 73 4.83 -1.94 3.94
C GLU A 73 5.38 -1.94 2.49
N GLY A 74 4.66 -1.35 1.54
CA GLY A 74 5.05 -1.26 0.14
C GLY A 74 4.85 0.12 -0.47
N GLU A 75 4.61 0.15 -1.77
CA GLU A 75 4.61 1.36 -2.59
C GLU A 75 3.39 1.37 -3.50
N VAL A 76 2.74 2.52 -3.65
CA VAL A 76 1.59 2.72 -4.54
C VAL A 76 1.96 3.72 -5.60
N TYR A 77 2.07 3.34 -6.85
CA TYR A 77 2.40 4.22 -7.96
C TYR A 77 1.24 4.30 -8.97
N TYR A 78 0.79 5.53 -9.23
CA TYR A 78 -0.13 5.85 -10.32
C TYR A 78 0.67 6.57 -11.40
N PRO A 79 0.93 5.94 -12.56
CA PRO A 79 1.56 6.62 -13.68
C PRO A 79 0.63 7.73 -14.17
N GLN A 80 1.17 8.94 -14.32
CA GLN A 80 0.43 10.05 -14.91
C GLN A 80 -0.09 9.64 -16.29
N SER A 81 -1.32 10.06 -16.63
CA SER A 81 -2.01 9.79 -17.91
C SER A 81 -2.51 8.37 -18.18
N THR A 82 -2.53 7.46 -17.19
CA THR A 82 -3.08 6.11 -17.35
C THR A 82 -4.12 5.78 -16.29
N SER A 83 -5.10 4.95 -16.62
CA SER A 83 -6.00 4.30 -15.64
C SER A 83 -5.32 3.13 -14.91
N GLN A 84 -3.99 3.04 -14.99
CA GLN A 84 -3.18 1.95 -14.42
C GLN A 84 -2.75 2.30 -13.00
N VAL A 85 -2.63 1.28 -12.17
CA VAL A 85 -2.01 1.32 -10.85
C VAL A 85 -0.93 0.24 -10.77
N LYS A 86 0.20 0.59 -10.19
CA LYS A 86 1.25 -0.35 -9.80
C LYS A 86 1.38 -0.27 -8.31
N LEU A 87 1.13 -1.36 -7.59
CA LEU A 87 1.24 -1.33 -6.14
C LEU A 87 1.96 -2.56 -5.61
N THR A 88 2.67 -2.36 -4.50
CA THR A 88 3.26 -3.41 -3.69
C THR A 88 2.59 -3.33 -2.32
N ILE A 89 2.09 -4.46 -1.82
CA ILE A 89 1.64 -4.59 -0.43
C ILE A 89 2.46 -5.65 0.30
N GLY A 90 2.58 -5.52 1.62
CA GLY A 90 2.99 -6.62 2.48
C GLY A 90 1.91 -7.71 2.52
N LEU A 91 2.32 -8.97 2.68
CA LEU A 91 1.42 -10.07 2.95
C LEU A 91 1.81 -10.79 4.24
N ARG A 92 0.81 -11.41 4.85
CA ARG A 92 0.95 -12.45 5.86
C ARG A 92 0.20 -13.69 5.42
N ASN A 93 0.71 -14.85 5.80
CA ASN A 93 -0.10 -16.07 5.77
C ASN A 93 -0.71 -16.34 7.16
N THR A 94 -1.53 -17.37 7.27
CA THR A 94 -2.15 -17.81 8.54
C THR A 94 -1.15 -18.22 9.64
N LEU A 95 0.12 -18.43 9.30
CA LEU A 95 1.22 -18.79 10.19
C LEU A 95 2.23 -17.64 10.40
N ASP A 96 1.83 -16.39 10.12
CA ASP A 96 2.63 -15.15 10.23
C ASP A 96 3.94 -15.10 9.39
N LYS A 97 4.07 -15.95 8.36
CA LYS A 97 5.11 -15.81 7.33
C LYS A 97 4.88 -14.52 6.53
N LYS A 98 5.98 -13.89 6.10
CA LYS A 98 5.95 -12.58 5.42
C LYS A 98 6.28 -12.72 3.93
N ALA A 99 5.46 -12.10 3.09
CA ALA A 99 5.73 -11.94 1.67
C ALA A 99 5.37 -10.51 1.21
N LYS A 100 5.58 -10.22 -0.07
CA LYS A 100 5.00 -9.04 -0.73
C LYS A 100 4.15 -9.48 -1.92
N LEU A 101 3.08 -8.75 -2.18
CA LEU A 101 2.28 -8.89 -3.39
C LEU A 101 2.55 -7.67 -4.27
N ASP A 102 3.00 -7.91 -5.49
CA ASP A 102 3.11 -6.89 -6.52
C ASP A 102 1.92 -7.02 -7.47
N ILE A 103 1.21 -5.91 -7.71
CA ILE A 103 0.05 -5.84 -8.59
C ILE A 103 0.29 -4.77 -9.65
N VAL A 104 -0.04 -5.09 -10.90
CA VAL A 104 -0.25 -4.11 -11.97
C VAL A 104 -1.67 -4.31 -12.50
N ALA A 105 -2.50 -3.29 -12.42
CA ALA A 105 -3.90 -3.37 -12.84
C ALA A 105 -4.34 -2.07 -13.52
N SER A 106 -5.39 -2.13 -14.34
CA SER A 106 -6.09 -0.95 -14.84
C SER A 106 -7.56 -1.01 -14.53
N LYS A 107 -8.18 0.15 -14.25
CA LYS A 107 -9.61 0.23 -14.02
C LYS A 107 -10.36 0.46 -15.33
N LYS A 108 -11.35 -0.39 -15.63
CA LYS A 108 -12.25 -0.26 -16.79
C LYS A 108 -13.69 -0.52 -16.35
N ASN A 109 -14.56 0.47 -16.53
CA ASN A 109 -15.98 0.38 -16.18
C ASN A 109 -16.23 -0.14 -14.76
N GLU A 110 -15.55 0.43 -13.76
CA GLU A 110 -15.56 0.00 -12.35
C GLU A 110 -14.95 -1.37 -12.02
N ILE A 111 -14.47 -2.12 -13.01
CA ILE A 111 -13.82 -3.42 -12.81
C ILE A 111 -12.30 -3.25 -12.93
N TRP A 112 -11.56 -3.97 -12.08
CA TRP A 112 -10.11 -4.05 -12.18
C TRP A 112 -9.68 -5.15 -13.15
N GLU A 113 -8.94 -4.76 -14.18
CA GLU A 113 -8.25 -5.67 -15.08
C GLU A 113 -6.82 -5.85 -14.59
N TYR A 114 -6.48 -7.06 -14.14
CA TYR A 114 -5.15 -7.40 -13.66
C TYR A 114 -4.24 -7.75 -14.84
N HIS A 115 -3.10 -7.05 -14.94
CA HIS A 115 -2.04 -7.31 -15.92
C HIS A 115 -0.86 -8.08 -15.34
N LYS A 116 -0.71 -8.01 -14.02
CA LYS A 116 0.33 -8.74 -13.30
C LYS A 116 -0.03 -8.95 -11.84
N ILE A 117 0.16 -10.17 -11.35
CA ILE A 117 0.12 -10.50 -9.92
C ILE A 117 1.35 -11.34 -9.59
N THR A 118 2.17 -10.89 -8.64
CA THR A 118 3.39 -11.60 -8.25
C THR A 118 3.54 -11.67 -6.74
N VAL A 119 3.68 -12.88 -6.20
CA VAL A 119 4.00 -13.10 -4.80
C VAL A 119 5.52 -13.21 -4.63
N ARG A 120 6.09 -12.40 -3.74
CA ARG A 120 7.51 -12.35 -3.42
C ARG A 120 7.78 -12.79 -2.00
N ILE A 121 8.30 -14.00 -1.84
CA ILE A 121 8.75 -14.52 -0.55
C ILE A 121 10.22 -14.09 -0.38
N LYS A 122 10.52 -13.41 0.73
CA LYS A 122 11.88 -12.88 0.98
C LYS A 122 12.72 -13.72 1.93
N LYS A 123 12.07 -14.53 2.77
CA LYS A 123 12.70 -15.37 3.80
C LYS A 123 11.89 -16.66 3.97
N PRO A 124 12.53 -17.78 4.32
CA PRO A 124 13.99 -17.95 4.45
C PRO A 124 14.70 -17.95 3.09
N GLU A 125 14.07 -18.51 2.07
CA GLU A 125 14.56 -18.51 0.70
C GLU A 125 13.82 -17.46 -0.14
N LYS A 126 14.52 -16.79 -1.05
CA LYS A 126 13.91 -15.80 -1.94
C LYS A 126 13.20 -16.53 -3.08
N LYS A 127 11.88 -16.44 -3.13
CA LYS A 127 11.06 -16.97 -4.23
C LYS A 127 10.17 -15.90 -4.82
N ARG A 128 9.91 -16.02 -6.11
CA ARG A 128 9.07 -15.10 -6.88
C ARG A 128 8.10 -15.93 -7.72
N ILE A 129 6.83 -15.89 -7.35
CA ILE A 129 5.76 -16.68 -7.97
C ILE A 129 4.92 -15.73 -8.81
N ILE A 130 4.89 -15.95 -10.13
CA ILE A 130 4.10 -15.15 -11.07
C ILE A 130 2.76 -15.87 -11.21
N VAL A 131 1.70 -15.25 -10.72
CA VAL A 131 0.34 -15.82 -10.74
C VAL A 131 -0.39 -15.42 -12.03
N LEU A 132 -0.18 -14.17 -12.46
CA LEU A 132 -0.70 -13.58 -13.68
C LEU A 132 0.34 -12.61 -14.26
#